data_AF-A0A8T4KAH9-F1
#
_entry.id   AF-A0A8T4KAH9-F1
#
_cell.length_a   1.000
_cell.length_b   1.000
_cell.length_c   1.000
_cell.angle_alpha   90.00
_cell.angle_beta   90.00
_cell.angle_gamma   90.00
#
_symmetry.space_group_name_H-M   'P 1'
#
loop_
_entity.id
_entity.type
_entity.pdbx_description
1 polymer ?
#
loop_
_entity_poly.entity_id
_entity_poly.type
_entity_poly.pdbx_seq_one_letter_code
_entity_poly.pdbx_strand_id
1 'polypeptide(L)'
;MKKGLALSLNMIIIVAIAVLTLASISIFFFSGSFGQISEAEAQRLFSSGCARYCQPDLYETFRNAYTASQNDHDFVSACERLGYGDGAHVNRCFERCSNCFLEVNQDDINRGYDNLIALTERG
;
A
#
# COMPACT_ATOMS: atom_id res chain seq x y z
N MET A 1 -50.38 -28.48 -19.62
CA MET A 1 -49.29 -29.45 -19.35
C MET A 1 -48.05 -28.67 -18.93
N LYS A 2 -47.67 -28.73 -17.64
CA LYS A 2 -46.44 -28.09 -17.14
C LYS A 2 -45.27 -29.02 -17.45
N LYS A 3 -44.47 -28.71 -18.47
CA LYS A 3 -43.23 -29.43 -18.76
C LYS A 3 -42.22 -29.05 -17.67
N GLY A 4 -42.08 -29.88 -16.65
CA GLY A 4 -40.94 -29.82 -15.75
C GLY A 4 -39.70 -30.13 -16.57
N LEU A 5 -38.86 -29.13 -16.82
CA LEU A 5 -37.53 -29.34 -17.39
C LEU A 5 -36.71 -30.11 -16.34
N ALA A 6 -36.73 -31.44 -16.44
CA ALA A 6 -35.73 -32.26 -15.76
C ALA A 6 -34.39 -31.97 -16.44
N LEU A 7 -33.64 -30.99 -15.91
CA LEU A 7 -32.27 -30.76 -16.33
C LEU A 7 -31.48 -32.03 -16.04
N SER A 8 -30.85 -32.60 -17.08
CA SER A 8 -29.93 -33.72 -16.91
C SER A 8 -28.82 -33.32 -15.93
N LEU A 9 -28.49 -34.20 -14.99
CA LEU A 9 -27.47 -33.96 -13.96
C LEU A 9 -26.13 -33.52 -14.59
N ASN A 10 -25.80 -34.05 -15.76
CA ASN A 10 -24.61 -33.68 -16.53
C ASN A 10 -24.61 -32.21 -16.95
N MET A 11 -25.78 -31.66 -17.30
CA MET A 11 -25.92 -30.26 -17.66
C MET A 11 -25.71 -29.34 -16.45
N ILE A 12 -26.19 -29.75 -15.26
CA ILE A 12 -25.96 -29.02 -14.01
C ILE A 12 -24.47 -28.98 -13.67
N ILE A 13 -23.77 -30.11 -13.82
CA ILE A 13 -22.33 -30.21 -13.56
C ILE A 13 -21.54 -29.30 -14.52
N ILE A 14 -21.87 -29.31 -15.82
CA ILE A 14 -21.19 -28.47 -16.82
C ILE A 14 -21.39 -26.98 -16.51
N VAL A 15 -22.62 -26.57 -16.17
CA VAL A 15 -22.91 -25.18 -15.80
C VAL A 15 -22.17 -24.78 -14.52
N ALA A 16 -22.12 -25.66 -13.51
CA ALA A 16 -21.41 -25.40 -12.27
C ALA A 16 -19.91 -25.20 -12.51
N ILE A 17 -19.28 -26.04 -13.33
CA ILE A 17 -17.86 -25.93 -13.68
C ILE A 17 -17.61 -24.62 -14.45
N ALA A 18 -18.46 -24.27 -15.42
CA ALA A 18 -18.33 -23.05 -16.20
C ALA A 18 -18.49 -21.78 -15.36
N VAL A 19 -19.39 -21.78 -14.37
CA VAL A 19 -19.56 -20.65 -13.45
C VAL A 19 -18.37 -20.54 -12.51
N LEU A 20 -17.85 -21.65 -12.00
CA LEU A 20 -16.66 -21.68 -11.14
C LEU A 20 -15.40 -21.18 -11.87
N THR A 21 -15.21 -21.57 -13.13
CA THR A 21 -14.06 -21.07 -13.92
C THR A 21 -14.20 -19.60 -14.27
N LEU A 22 -15.39 -19.12 -14.62
CA LEU A 22 -15.61 -17.69 -14.86
C LEU A 22 -15.40 -16.86 -13.58
N ALA A 23 -15.85 -17.36 -12.43
CA ALA A 23 -15.65 -16.69 -11.14
C ALA A 23 -14.16 -16.65 -10.75
N SER A 24 -13.42 -17.74 -10.92
CA SER A 24 -11.99 -17.78 -10.61
C SER A 24 -11.20 -16.85 -11.55
N ILE A 25 -11.49 -16.87 -12.85
CA ILE A 25 -10.89 -15.96 -13.82
C ILE A 25 -11.19 -14.51 -13.46
N SER A 26 -12.44 -14.19 -13.08
CA SER A 26 -12.82 -12.85 -12.64
C SER A 26 -12.01 -12.41 -11.42
N ILE A 27 -11.81 -13.28 -10.42
CA ILE A 27 -10.97 -12.99 -9.25
C ILE A 27 -9.51 -12.72 -9.67
N PHE A 28 -8.95 -13.44 -10.64
CA PHE A 28 -7.60 -13.17 -11.14
C PHE A 28 -7.48 -11.82 -11.87
N PHE A 29 -8.48 -11.45 -12.68
CA PHE A 29 -8.48 -10.16 -13.37
C PHE A 29 -8.80 -8.98 -12.44
N PHE A 30 -9.67 -9.16 -11.44
CA PHE A 30 -10.01 -8.12 -10.48
C PHE A 30 -8.95 -7.95 -9.38
N SER A 31 -8.31 -9.03 -8.90
CA SER A 31 -7.25 -8.92 -7.88
C SER A 31 -5.97 -8.24 -8.40
N GLY A 32 -5.74 -8.21 -9.72
CA GLY A 32 -4.59 -7.53 -10.33
C GLY A 32 -4.86 -6.14 -10.91
N SER A 33 -6.11 -5.70 -11.04
CA SER A 33 -6.47 -4.53 -11.85
C SER A 33 -7.23 -3.42 -11.14
N PHE A 34 -7.50 -3.53 -9.83
CA PHE A 34 -8.00 -2.40 -9.04
C PHE A 34 -6.86 -1.45 -8.67
N GLY A 35 -6.64 -0.45 -9.51
CA GLY A 35 -6.07 0.85 -9.10
C GLY A 35 -4.56 0.91 -8.92
N GLN A 36 -3.76 0.28 -9.78
CA GLN A 36 -2.33 0.56 -9.78
C GLN A 36 -2.10 2.01 -10.24
N ILE A 37 -1.79 2.87 -9.28
CA ILE A 37 -1.32 4.23 -9.51
C ILE A 37 -0.17 4.16 -10.53
N SER A 38 -0.22 5.02 -11.56
CA SER A 38 0.88 5.09 -12.53
C SER A 38 2.18 5.48 -11.81
N GLU A 39 3.33 5.08 -12.32
CA GLU A 39 4.62 5.40 -11.69
C GLU A 39 4.82 6.91 -11.53
N ALA A 40 4.45 7.70 -12.54
CA ALA A 40 4.50 9.17 -12.49
C ALA A 40 3.59 9.75 -11.39
N GLU A 41 2.38 9.19 -11.25
CA GLU A 41 1.44 9.62 -10.21
C GLU A 41 1.90 9.17 -8.81
N ALA A 42 2.47 7.97 -8.69
CA ALA A 42 3.08 7.50 -7.45
C ALA A 42 4.24 8.42 -7.05
N GLN A 43 5.08 8.84 -8.00
CA GLN A 43 6.17 9.78 -7.72
C GLN A 43 5.65 11.15 -7.27
N ARG A 44 4.55 11.63 -7.86
CA ARG A 44 3.90 12.89 -7.48
C ARG A 44 3.34 12.80 -6.05
N LEU A 45 2.59 11.75 -5.74
CA LEU A 45 1.99 11.52 -4.42
C LEU A 45 3.06 11.32 -3.35
N PHE A 46 4.08 10.51 -3.65
CA PHE A 46 5.22 10.28 -2.77
C PHE A 46 5.97 11.59 -2.46
N SER A 47 6.29 12.39 -3.49
CA SER A 47 6.98 13.67 -3.30
C SER A 47 6.14 14.66 -2.48
N SER A 48 4.82 14.70 -2.71
CA SER A 48 3.89 15.51 -1.91
C SER A 48 3.81 15.06 -0.46
N GLY A 49 3.83 13.74 -0.22
CA GLY A 49 3.85 13.18 1.14
C GLY A 49 5.16 13.49 1.85
N CYS A 50 6.31 13.32 1.19
CA CYS A 50 7.60 13.74 1.73
C CYS A 50 7.60 15.22 2.12
N ALA A 51 7.12 16.10 1.25
CA ALA A 51 7.03 17.53 1.55
C ALA A 51 6.10 17.84 2.75
N ARG A 52 5.07 17.02 2.99
CA ARG A 52 4.15 17.19 4.13
C ARG A 52 4.72 16.63 5.43
N TYR A 53 5.23 15.40 5.40
CA TYR A 53 5.61 14.66 6.60
C TYR A 53 7.04 14.93 7.07
N CYS A 54 7.87 15.50 6.20
CA CYS A 54 9.22 15.96 6.54
C CYS A 54 9.28 17.47 6.78
N GLN A 55 8.12 18.15 6.93
CA GLN A 55 8.08 19.56 7.30
C GLN A 55 8.37 19.70 8.80
N PRO A 56 9.45 20.39 9.19
CA PRO A 56 9.85 20.50 10.59
C PRO A 56 8.80 21.22 11.45
N ASP A 57 8.05 22.16 10.85
CA ASP A 57 7.01 22.93 11.55
C ASP A 57 5.74 22.11 11.89
N LEU A 58 5.53 20.97 11.23
CA LEU A 58 4.35 20.12 11.39
C LEU A 58 4.66 18.83 12.13
N TYR A 59 5.81 18.21 11.83
CA TYR A 59 6.22 16.93 12.37
C TYR A 59 7.71 16.95 12.70
N GLU A 60 8.04 17.52 13.86
CA GLU A 60 9.43 17.64 14.35
C GLU A 60 10.05 16.27 14.68
N THR A 61 9.25 15.33 15.20
CA THR A 61 9.71 13.99 15.57
C THR A 61 9.31 12.93 14.57
N PHE A 62 10.17 11.91 14.41
CA PHE A 62 9.92 10.74 13.59
C PHE A 62 8.61 10.06 13.98
N ARG A 63 8.33 9.94 15.28
CA ARG A 63 7.11 9.33 15.80
C ARG A 63 5.86 10.00 15.23
N ASN A 64 5.80 11.33 15.28
CA ASN A 64 4.63 12.09 14.84
C ASN A 64 4.44 11.97 13.33
N ALA A 65 5.53 12.08 12.56
CA ALA A 65 5.51 11.88 11.11
C ALA A 65 5.04 10.47 10.75
N TYR A 66 5.61 9.44 11.38
CA TYR A 66 5.28 8.03 11.14
C TYR A 66 3.82 7.71 11.46
N THR A 67 3.31 8.13 12.62
CA THR A 67 1.92 7.89 13.00
C THR A 67 0.94 8.63 12.08
N ALA A 68 1.29 9.84 11.62
CA ALA A 68 0.46 10.58 10.68
C ALA A 68 0.48 9.94 9.28
N SER A 69 1.66 9.55 8.78
CA SER A 69 1.83 8.97 7.45
C SER A 69 1.23 7.58 7.30
N GLN A 70 1.18 6.78 8.37
CA GLN A 70 0.56 5.45 8.33
C GLN A 70 -0.92 5.49 7.96
N ASN A 71 -1.60 6.60 8.25
CA ASN A 71 -3.01 6.78 7.94
C ASN A 71 -3.25 7.45 6.58
N ASP A 72 -2.18 7.86 5.88
CA ASP A 72 -2.28 8.44 4.54
C ASP A 72 -2.15 7.35 3.48
N HIS A 73 -3.30 6.87 3.01
CA HIS A 73 -3.39 5.82 2.00
C HIS A 73 -2.71 6.20 0.68
N ASP A 74 -2.73 7.47 0.28
CA ASP A 74 -2.12 7.91 -0.97
C ASP A 74 -0.60 7.88 -0.87
N PHE A 75 -0.06 8.32 0.26
CA PHE A 75 1.38 8.27 0.51
C PHE A 75 1.90 6.83 0.64
N VAL A 76 1.22 5.99 1.41
CA VAL A 76 1.62 4.58 1.61
C VAL A 76 1.53 3.79 0.31
N SER A 77 0.43 3.93 -0.43
CA SER A 77 0.26 3.22 -1.71
C SER A 77 1.26 3.69 -2.77
N ALA A 78 1.60 4.98 -2.78
CA ALA A 78 2.66 5.50 -3.64
C ALA A 78 4.04 4.96 -3.25
N CYS A 79 4.36 4.90 -1.96
CA CYS A 79 5.61 4.32 -1.46
C CYS A 79 5.74 2.83 -1.79
N GLU A 80 4.67 2.06 -1.61
CA GLU A 80 4.58 0.64 -1.99
C GLU A 80 4.77 0.45 -3.50
N ARG A 81 4.11 1.30 -4.29
CA ARG A 81 4.21 1.26 -5.76
C ARG A 81 5.63 1.50 -6.25
N LEU A 82 6.38 2.39 -5.59
CA LEU A 82 7.77 2.70 -5.92
C LEU A 82 8.78 1.70 -5.31
N GLY A 83 8.31 0.74 -4.51
CA GLY A 83 9.17 -0.28 -3.88
C GLY A 83 10.08 0.28 -2.79
N TYR A 84 9.69 1.39 -2.16
CA TYR A 84 10.49 2.05 -1.13
C TYR A 84 10.21 1.49 0.27
N GLY A 85 9.01 0.97 0.49
CA GLY A 85 8.55 0.42 1.76
C GLY A 85 7.18 -0.20 1.61
N ASP A 86 6.53 -0.49 2.73
CA ASP A 86 5.16 -0.99 2.80
C ASP A 86 4.39 -0.37 3.98
N GLY A 87 3.08 -0.62 4.06
CA GLY A 87 2.24 -0.11 5.14
C GLY A 87 2.68 -0.53 6.56
N ALA A 88 3.45 -1.61 6.72
CA ALA A 88 4.04 -1.98 8.00
C ALA A 88 5.37 -1.24 8.27
N HIS A 89 6.12 -0.94 7.20
CA HIS A 89 7.46 -0.34 7.24
C HIS A 89 7.49 1.04 6.58
N VAL A 90 6.54 1.91 6.93
CA VAL A 90 6.45 3.29 6.40
C VAL A 90 7.70 4.12 6.72
N ASN A 91 8.47 3.74 7.73
CA ASN A 91 9.78 4.33 8.04
C ASN A 91 10.73 4.30 6.83
N ARG A 92 10.69 3.23 6.03
CA ARG A 92 11.52 3.09 4.82
C ARG A 92 11.13 4.05 3.70
N CYS A 93 9.88 4.52 3.70
CA CYS A 93 9.42 5.57 2.79
C CYS A 93 10.17 6.88 3.05
N PHE A 94 10.38 7.23 4.32
CA PHE A 94 11.08 8.46 4.69
C PHE A 94 12.57 8.43 4.33
N GLU A 95 13.21 7.25 4.33
CA GLU A 95 14.61 7.10 3.90
C GLU A 95 14.84 7.51 2.43
N ARG A 96 13.77 7.54 1.64
CA ARG A 96 13.77 7.91 0.22
C ARG A 96 13.31 9.35 -0.02
N CYS A 97 12.84 10.05 1.00
CA CYS A 97 12.53 11.46 0.90
C CYS A 97 13.84 12.26 0.81
N SER A 98 13.90 13.24 -0.11
CA SER A 98 15.03 14.17 -0.17
C SER A 98 14.93 15.17 0.97
N ASN A 99 15.99 15.31 1.77
CA ASN A 99 16.10 16.25 2.89
C ASN A 99 15.01 16.07 3.96
N CYS A 100 14.75 14.83 4.36
CA CYS A 100 13.86 14.53 5.47
C CYS A 100 14.66 14.43 6.76
N PHE A 101 14.52 15.43 7.63
CA PHE A 101 15.09 15.39 8.97
C PHE A 101 13.98 15.24 9.97
N LEU A 102 14.00 14.14 10.69
CA LEU A 102 13.05 13.86 11.75
C LEU A 102 13.85 13.53 13.00
N GLU A 103 13.51 14.16 14.12
CA GLU A 103 14.15 13.83 15.38
C GLU A 103 13.76 12.41 15.80
N VAL A 104 14.75 11.54 15.98
CA VAL A 104 14.57 10.15 16.40
C VAL A 104 14.92 10.03 17.87
N ASN A 105 13.96 9.61 18.69
CA ASN A 105 14.19 9.38 20.12
C ASN A 105 14.72 7.97 20.37
N GLN A 106 15.44 7.79 21.49
CA GLN A 106 15.98 6.49 21.90
C GLN A 106 14.88 5.42 22.07
N ASP A 107 13.69 5.84 22.49
CA ASP A 107 12.52 4.96 22.60
C ASP A 107 12.03 4.46 21.23
N ASP A 108 12.17 5.26 20.17
CA ASP A 108 11.81 4.86 18.81
C ASP A 108 12.80 3.81 18.28
N ILE A 109 14.09 3.98 18.57
CA ILE A 109 15.13 2.98 18.27
C ILE A 109 14.85 1.67 19.00
N ASN A 110 14.50 1.74 20.29
CA ASN A 110 14.24 0.56 21.11
C ASN A 110 12.97 -0.21 20.70
N ARG A 111 12.04 0.42 19.95
CA ARG A 111 10.88 -0.27 19.39
C ARG A 111 11.19 -1.12 18.16
N GLY A 112 12.43 -1.08 17.65
CA GLY A 112 12.87 -1.96 16.57
C GLY A 112 12.42 -1.52 15.18
N TYR A 113 12.20 -0.22 14.96
CA TYR A 113 12.06 0.28 13.59
C TYR A 113 13.40 0.20 12.87
N ASP A 114 13.40 -0.40 11.68
CA ASP A 114 14.60 -0.53 10.86
C ASP A 114 15.15 0.85 10.44
N ASN A 115 16.48 0.95 10.36
CA ASN A 115 17.20 2.04 9.67
C ASN A 115 16.86 3.49 10.09
N LEU A 116 16.33 3.73 11.29
CA LEU A 116 16.03 5.09 11.77
C LEU A 116 17.24 6.03 11.77
N ILE A 117 18.46 5.49 11.93
CA ILE A 117 19.71 6.27 11.87
C ILE A 117 19.90 6.94 10.50
N ALA A 118 19.44 6.32 9.42
CA ALA A 118 19.54 6.90 8.08
C ALA A 118 18.68 8.17 7.92
N LEU A 119 17.67 8.38 8.76
CA LEU A 119 16.82 9.57 8.78
C LEU A 119 17.47 10.74 9.53
N THR A 120 18.42 10.45 10.43
CA THR A 120 19.15 11.47 11.19
C THR A 120 20.44 11.92 10.51
N GLU A 121 21.05 11.08 9.66
CA GLU A 121 22.37 11.35 9.05
C GLU A 121 22.30 11.96 7.63
N ARG A 122 21.13 11.94 6.97
CA ARG A 122 20.99 12.24 5.53
C ARG A 122 20.43 13.63 5.18
N GLY A 123 20.40 14.54 6.12
CA GLY A 123 20.18 15.93 5.75
C GLY A 123 21.35 16.81 6.15
#